data_AF-A0A1V4VN28-F1
#
_entry.id   AF-A0A1V4VN28-F1
#
_cell.length_a   1.000
_cell.length_b   1.000
_cell.length_c   1.000
_cell.angle_alpha   90.00
_cell.angle_beta   90.00
_cell.angle_gamma   90.00
#
_symmetry.space_group_name_H-M   'P 1'
#
loop_
_entity.id
_entity.type
_entity.pdbx_description
1 polymer ?
#
loop_
_entity_poly.entity_id
_entity_poly.type
_entity_poly.pdbx_seq_one_letter_code
_entity_poly.pdbx_strand_id
1 'polypeptide(L)'
;MGIGIQNFPEGAAVSIPLRGVGLSRLKSFWYGQMSGMVEPLAGVAGALAIITMMPILPYALSFAAGAMIYVVVEELIPEAQSSGNSDYATTGTMLGFAVMMFLDVGLG
;
A
#
# COMPACT_ATOMS: atom_id res chain seq x y z
N MET A 1 12.13 0.54 3.81
CA MET A 1 11.32 0.82 5.02
C MET A 1 9.96 1.41 4.67
N GLY A 2 9.86 2.36 3.73
CA GLY A 2 8.58 2.94 3.29
C GLY A 2 7.51 1.91 2.93
N ILE A 3 7.85 0.91 2.11
CA ILE A 3 6.92 -0.19 1.74
C ILE A 3 6.43 -0.96 2.98
N GLY A 4 7.31 -1.27 3.94
CA GLY A 4 6.90 -1.96 5.17
C GLY A 4 5.96 -1.16 6.06
N ILE A 5 6.04 0.17 6.03
CA ILE A 5 5.20 1.06 6.83
C ILE A 5 3.82 1.29 6.19
N GLN A 6 3.72 1.34 4.86
CA GLN A 6 2.43 1.39 4.16
C GLN A 6 1.67 0.06 4.20
N ASN A 7 2.39 -1.07 4.25
CA ASN A 7 1.79 -2.40 4.24
C ASN A 7 0.94 -2.70 5.48
N PHE A 8 1.26 -2.06 6.61
CA PHE A 8 0.48 -2.23 7.84
C PHE A 8 -0.91 -1.57 7.73
N PRO A 9 -1.03 -0.28 7.34
CA PRO A 9 -2.30 0.34 6.95
C PRO A 9 -3.02 -0.40 5.83
N GLU A 10 -2.32 -0.87 4.80
CA GLU A 10 -2.90 -1.58 3.66
C GLU A 10 -3.51 -2.93 4.06
N GLY A 11 -2.81 -3.71 4.88
CA GLY A 11 -3.33 -4.94 5.47
C GLY A 11 -4.56 -4.70 6.37
N ALA A 12 -4.61 -3.57 7.08
CA ALA A 12 -5.79 -3.14 7.82
C ALA A 12 -6.95 -2.77 6.87
N ALA A 13 -6.65 -2.04 5.79
CA ALA A 13 -7.62 -1.64 4.77
C ALA A 13 -8.24 -2.84 4.04
N VAL A 14 -7.52 -3.96 3.90
CA VAL A 14 -8.07 -5.22 3.36
C VAL A 14 -8.86 -6.01 4.41
N SER A 15 -8.38 -6.08 5.65
CA SER A 15 -8.98 -6.93 6.70
C SER A 15 -10.24 -6.35 7.36
N ILE A 16 -10.35 -5.02 7.47
CA ILE A 16 -11.50 -4.31 8.07
C ILE A 16 -12.79 -4.50 7.25
N PRO A 17 -12.83 -4.25 5.93
CA PRO A 17 -14.02 -4.48 5.12
C PRO A 17 -14.39 -5.97 5.06
N LEU A 18 -13.43 -6.89 5.01
CA LEU A 18 -13.68 -8.35 5.08
C LEU A 18 -14.46 -8.75 6.34
N ARG A 19 -14.19 -8.09 7.48
CA ARG A 19 -14.99 -8.26 8.70
C ARG A 19 -16.37 -7.63 8.59
N GLY A 20 -16.50 -6.48 7.90
CA GLY A 20 -17.76 -5.83 7.60
C GLY A 20 -18.73 -6.71 6.78
N VAL A 21 -18.20 -7.58 5.91
CA VAL A 21 -19.00 -8.55 5.13
C VAL A 21 -19.37 -9.83 5.89
N GLY A 22 -19.07 -9.91 7.20
CA GLY A 22 -19.50 -11.00 8.08
C GLY A 22 -18.48 -12.10 8.36
N LEU A 23 -17.22 -11.97 7.92
CA LEU A 23 -16.16 -12.93 8.26
C LEU A 23 -15.72 -12.80 9.73
N SER A 24 -15.38 -13.94 10.34
CA SER A 24 -14.84 -13.98 11.71
C SER A 24 -13.50 -13.22 11.79
N ARG A 25 -13.24 -12.55 12.93
CA ARG A 25 -12.01 -11.75 13.18
C ARG A 25 -10.72 -12.45 12.73
N LEU A 26 -10.59 -13.74 13.03
CA LEU A 26 -9.39 -14.52 12.71
C LEU A 26 -9.25 -14.79 11.20
N LYS A 27 -10.37 -15.03 10.49
CA LYS A 27 -10.36 -15.20 9.04
C LYS A 27 -10.03 -13.90 8.32
N SER A 28 -10.65 -12.78 8.72
CA SER A 28 -10.35 -11.47 8.10
C SER A 28 -8.89 -11.07 8.31
N PHE A 29 -8.32 -11.35 9.47
CA PHE A 29 -6.90 -11.15 9.74
C PHE A 29 -6.01 -12.04 8.87
N TRP A 30 -6.33 -13.34 8.76
CA TRP A 30 -5.58 -14.26 7.91
C TRP A 30 -5.58 -13.87 6.43
N TYR A 31 -6.72 -13.43 5.90
CA TYR A 31 -6.80 -12.95 4.52
C TYR A 31 -5.98 -11.67 4.30
N GLY A 32 -5.99 -10.73 5.25
CA GLY A 32 -5.12 -9.56 5.20
C GLY A 32 -3.63 -9.93 5.16
N GLN A 33 -3.21 -10.87 6.00
CA GLN A 33 -1.83 -11.36 5.99
C GLN A 33 -1.45 -12.09 4.70
N MET A 34 -2.36 -12.88 4.12
CA MET A 34 -2.10 -13.57 2.85
C MET A 34 -1.91 -12.58 1.69
N SER A 35 -2.62 -11.44 1.69
CA SER A 35 -2.39 -10.35 0.73
C SER A 35 -0.97 -9.78 0.88
N GLY A 36 -0.55 -9.47 2.10
CA GLY A 36 0.80 -8.94 2.37
C GLY A 36 1.94 -9.94 2.08
N MET A 37 1.67 -11.24 2.11
CA MET A 37 2.67 -12.28 1.83
C MET A 37 3.10 -12.35 0.35
N VAL A 38 2.31 -11.74 -0.55
CA VAL A 38 2.65 -11.66 -1.97
C VAL A 38 3.89 -10.78 -2.18
N GLU A 39 4.07 -9.73 -1.37
CA GLU A 39 5.18 -8.79 -1.54
C GLU A 39 6.56 -9.38 -1.26
N PRO A 40 6.82 -10.11 -0.14
CA PRO A 40 8.10 -10.78 0.05
C PRO A 40 8.43 -11.79 -1.06
N LEU A 41 7.42 -12.54 -1.53
CA LEU A 41 7.60 -13.52 -2.59
C LEU A 41 7.98 -12.86 -3.92
N ALA A 42 7.25 -11.81 -4.31
CA ALA A 42 7.56 -11.00 -5.48
C ALA A 42 8.91 -10.29 -5.35
N GLY A 43 9.25 -9.80 -4.16
CA GLY A 43 10.53 -9.16 -3.86
C GLY A 43 11.72 -10.10 -4.02
N VAL A 44 11.62 -11.33 -3.51
CA VAL A 44 12.67 -12.36 -3.70
C VAL A 44 12.77 -12.75 -5.18
N ALA A 45 11.65 -12.97 -5.87
CA ALA A 45 11.65 -13.28 -7.29
C ALA A 45 12.27 -12.15 -8.13
N GLY A 46 11.92 -10.89 -7.83
CA GLY A 46 12.48 -9.70 -8.47
C GLY A 46 13.99 -9.55 -8.20
N ALA A 47 14.44 -9.84 -6.97
CA ALA A 47 15.85 -9.82 -6.62
C ALA A 47 16.66 -10.88 -7.40
N LEU A 48 16.10 -12.07 -7.62
CA LEU A 48 16.74 -13.10 -8.45
C LEU A 48 16.79 -12.71 -9.94
N ALA A 49 15.78 -11.98 -10.43
CA ALA A 49 15.68 -11.54 -11.82
C ALA A 49 16.37 -10.20 -12.11
N ILE A 50 16.93 -9.52 -11.11
CA ILE A 50 17.38 -8.13 -11.25
C ILE A 50 18.49 -7.97 -12.30
N ILE A 51 19.40 -8.95 -12.40
CA ILE A 51 20.56 -8.89 -13.29
C ILE A 51 20.12 -8.86 -14.77
N THR A 52 19.05 -9.58 -15.12
CA THR A 52 18.53 -9.62 -16.49
C THR A 52 17.54 -8.48 -16.78
N MET A 53 16.92 -7.92 -15.74
CA MET A 53 15.89 -6.87 -15.88
C MET A 53 16.40 -5.45 -15.67
N MET A 54 17.68 -5.20 -15.38
CA MET A 54 18.23 -3.85 -15.21
C MET A 54 17.82 -2.83 -16.31
N PRO A 55 17.83 -3.16 -17.62
CA PRO A 55 17.43 -2.20 -18.65
C PRO A 55 15.93 -1.85 -18.65
N ILE A 56 15.07 -2.78 -18.21
CA ILE A 56 13.62 -2.59 -18.16
C ILE A 56 13.15 -2.05 -16.81
N LEU A 57 13.98 -2.18 -15.77
CA LEU A 57 13.70 -1.78 -14.40
C LEU A 57 13.16 -0.34 -14.27
N PRO A 58 13.76 0.71 -14.89
CA PRO A 58 13.24 2.07 -14.76
C PRO A 58 11.84 2.22 -15.38
N TYR A 59 11.56 1.54 -16.49
CA TYR A 59 10.22 1.54 -17.10
C TYR A 59 9.21 0.83 -16.22
N ALA A 60 9.57 -0.34 -15.67
CA ALA A 60 8.73 -1.10 -14.76
C ALA A 60 8.42 -0.32 -13.47
N LEU A 61 9.43 0.34 -12.87
CA LEU A 61 9.23 1.19 -11.69
C LEU A 61 8.37 2.41 -12.01
N SER A 62 8.56 3.05 -13.16
CA SER A 62 7.72 4.18 -13.58
C SER A 62 6.26 3.76 -13.80
N PHE A 63 6.04 2.58 -14.36
CA PHE A 63 4.71 1.99 -14.52
C PHE A 63 4.07 1.67 -13.17
N ALA A 64 4.81 1.03 -12.26
CA ALA A 64 4.33 0.74 -10.91
C ALA A 64 3.96 2.02 -10.13
N ALA A 65 4.79 3.06 -10.21
CA ALA A 65 4.51 4.36 -9.61
C ALA A 65 3.22 4.98 -10.19
N GLY A 66 3.05 4.94 -11.52
CA GLY A 66 1.84 5.42 -12.18
C GLY A 66 0.57 4.66 -11.76
N ALA A 67 0.66 3.33 -11.66
CA ALA A 67 -0.44 2.49 -11.19
C ALA A 67 -0.84 2.84 -9.75
N MET A 68 0.12 3.04 -8.86
CA MET A 68 -0.16 3.44 -7.48
C MET A 68 -0.80 4.84 -7.38
N ILE A 69 -0.37 5.79 -8.22
CA ILE A 69 -1.02 7.11 -8.30
C ILE A 69 -2.48 6.99 -8.75
N TYR A 70 -2.76 6.16 -9.77
CA TYR A 70 -4.11 5.91 -10.25
C TYR A 70 -5.02 5.34 -9.15
N VAL A 71 -4.58 4.28 -8.47
CA VAL A 71 -5.33 3.65 -7.36
C VAL A 71 -5.62 4.65 -6.24
N VAL A 72 -4.63 5.48 -5.88
CA VAL A 72 -4.82 6.50 -4.85
C VAL A 72 -5.89 7.53 -5.25
N VAL A 73 -5.83 8.02 -6.48
CA VAL A 73 -6.72 9.09 -6.96
C VAL A 73 -8.15 8.60 -7.21
N GLU A 74 -8.30 7.44 -7.85
CA GLU A 74 -9.60 6.92 -8.28
C GLU A 74 -10.31 6.09 -7.22
N GLU A 75 -9.56 5.42 -6.33
CA GLU A 75 -10.16 4.53 -5.33
C GLU A 75 -9.99 5.07 -3.91
N LEU A 76 -8.75 5.30 -3.44
CA LEU A 76 -8.49 5.58 -2.02
C LEU A 76 -9.01 6.94 -1.56
N ILE A 77 -8.80 8.02 -2.34
CA ILE A 77 -9.27 9.36 -1.96
C ILE A 77 -10.81 9.43 -1.95
N PRO A 78 -11.53 8.98 -3.00
CA PRO A 78 -12.99 8.95 -3.00
C PRO A 78 -13.56 8.08 -1.87
N GLU A 79 -12.99 6.91 -1.64
CA GLU A 79 -13.42 6.00 -0.56
C GLU A 79 -13.25 6.65 0.81
N ALA A 80 -12.11 7.31 1.07
CA ALA A 80 -11.86 8.01 2.33
C ALA A 80 -12.83 9.19 2.56
N GLN A 81 -13.26 9.86 1.48
CA GLN A 81 -14.22 10.97 1.56
C GLN A 81 -15.69 10.51 1.59
N SER A 82 -15.99 9.29 1.14
CA SER A 82 -17.36 8.74 1.07
C SER A 82 -18.07 8.69 2.43
N SER A 83 -17.31 8.60 3.52
CA SER A 83 -17.81 8.51 4.90
C SER A 83 -18.20 9.87 5.52
N GLY A 84 -18.23 10.95 4.73
CA GLY A 84 -18.70 12.28 5.16
C GLY A 84 -17.71 13.07 6.03
N ASN A 85 -16.52 12.54 6.27
CA ASN A 85 -15.48 13.12 7.14
C ASN A 85 -14.27 13.62 6.32
N SER A 86 -14.53 14.46 5.31
CA SER A 86 -13.51 14.92 4.36
C SER A 86 -12.29 15.55 5.05
N ASP A 87 -12.50 16.38 6.07
CA ASP A 87 -11.41 17.06 6.80
C ASP A 87 -10.48 16.07 7.51
N TYR A 88 -11.03 14.99 8.09
CA TYR A 88 -10.25 13.94 8.72
C TYR A 88 -9.49 13.11 7.68
N ALA A 89 -10.11 12.82 6.53
CA ALA A 89 -9.46 12.13 5.43
C ALA A 89 -8.27 12.95 4.90
N THR A 90 -8.45 14.23 4.63
CA THR A 90 -7.37 15.11 4.16
C THR A 90 -6.25 15.26 5.20
N THR A 91 -6.60 15.41 6.48
CA THR A 91 -5.61 15.49 7.57
C THR A 91 -4.81 14.21 7.71
N GLY A 92 -5.47 13.05 7.61
CA GLY A 92 -4.82 11.74 7.61
C GLY A 92 -3.86 11.57 6.43
N THR A 93 -4.27 11.95 5.22
CA THR A 93 -3.41 11.94 4.03
C THR A 93 -2.19 12.84 4.18
N MET A 94 -2.37 14.07 4.68
CA MET A 94 -1.26 15.00 4.92
C MET A 94 -0.27 14.47 5.96
N LEU A 95 -0.76 13.90 7.07
CA LEU A 95 0.09 13.27 8.09
C LEU A 95 0.85 12.06 7.54
N GLY A 96 0.17 11.16 6.83
CA GLY A 96 0.78 9.99 6.21
C GLY A 96 1.88 10.38 5.22
N PHE A 97 1.62 11.38 4.37
CA PHE A 97 2.61 11.94 3.45
C PHE A 97 3.81 12.53 4.18
N ALA A 98 3.59 13.35 5.21
CA ALA A 98 4.66 13.96 5.99
C ALA A 98 5.54 12.91 6.70
N VAL A 99 4.93 11.87 7.28
CA VAL A 99 5.66 10.76 7.91
C VAL A 99 6.48 10.01 6.86
N MET A 100 5.91 9.71 5.70
CA MET A 100 6.64 9.04 4.62
C MET A 100 7.84 9.87 4.15
N MET A 101 7.63 11.16 3.85
CA MET A 101 8.70 12.07 3.44
C MET A 101 9.80 12.22 4.50
N PHE A 102 9.43 12.28 5.78
CA PHE A 102 10.41 12.32 6.87
C PHE A 102 11.24 11.05 6.93
N LEU A 103 10.61 9.89 6.76
CA LEU A 103 11.31 8.59 6.74
C LEU A 103 12.21 8.44 5.52
N ASP A 104 11.78 8.91 4.34
CA ASP A 104 12.57 8.86 3.11
C ASP A 104 13.83 9.74 3.22
N VAL A 105 13.67 10.98 3.69
CA VAL A 105 14.81 11.92 3.85
C VAL A 105 15.71 11.53 5.03
N GLY A 106 15.12 11.07 6.14
CA GLY A 106 15.84 10.79 7.38
C GLY A 106 16.56 9.44 7.42
N LEU A 107 16.12 8.47 6.62
CA LEU A 107 16.72 7.13 6.52
C LEU A 107 17.34 6.86 5.14
N GLY A 108 17.35 7.86 4.25
CA GLY A 108 17.91 7.81 2.90
C GLY A 108 19.38 7.48 2.86
#